data_AF-A0A7C2X770-F1
#
_entry.id   AF-A0A7C2X770-F1
#
_cell.length_a   1.000
_cell.length_b   1.000
_cell.length_c   1.000
_cell.angle_alpha   90.00
_cell.angle_beta   90.00
_cell.angle_gamma   90.00
#
_symmetry.space_group_name_H-M   'P 1'
#
loop_
_entity.id
_entity.type
_entity.pdbx_description
1 polymer ?
#
loop_
_entity_poly.entity_id
_entity_poly.type
_entity_poly.pdbx_seq_one_letter_code
_entity_poly.pdbx_strand_id
1 'polypeptide(L)'
;MACPEWSEKLSAYLDGALEAEPSAALEKHLETCADCRQTLHDWRRLRERLRTLPVPPPAVGMWRRVMHRVMRRSPARPFVVPHRLFWWMTAAACLLGAGLVWWWQQASSPPSPSRPAVNLLVGYHADTVALTLGDCPTWHLVASNELMEGE
;
A
#
# COMPACT_ATOMS: atom_id res chain seq x y z
N MET A 1 -34.23 -50.71 -8.81
CA MET A 1 -32.75 -50.74 -8.96
C MET A 1 -32.36 -49.36 -9.43
N ALA A 2 -31.63 -48.60 -8.60
CA ALA A 2 -31.44 -47.17 -8.77
C ALA A 2 -30.83 -46.82 -10.13
N CYS A 3 -31.31 -45.72 -10.71
CA CYS A 3 -30.92 -45.24 -12.03
C CYS A 3 -29.38 -45.14 -12.15
N PRO A 4 -28.73 -45.88 -13.07
CA PRO A 4 -27.27 -45.95 -13.15
C PRO A 4 -26.65 -44.58 -13.42
N GLU A 5 -27.30 -43.74 -14.22
CA GLU A 5 -26.88 -42.35 -14.52
C GLU A 5 -26.77 -41.45 -13.29
N TRP A 6 -27.50 -41.76 -12.22
CA TRP A 6 -27.54 -40.94 -11.00
C TRP A 6 -26.70 -41.52 -9.86
N SER A 7 -26.18 -42.74 -10.01
CA SER A 7 -25.42 -43.44 -8.97
C SER A 7 -24.15 -42.67 -8.53
N GLU A 8 -23.37 -42.18 -9.50
CA GLU A 8 -22.15 -41.42 -9.24
C GLU A 8 -22.46 -40.07 -8.59
N LYS A 9 -23.51 -39.38 -9.05
CA LYS A 9 -23.98 -38.12 -8.46
C LYS A 9 -24.49 -38.31 -7.03
N LEU A 10 -25.19 -39.41 -6.74
CA LEU A 10 -25.61 -39.75 -5.38
C LEU A 10 -24.42 -39.97 -4.44
N SER A 11 -23.35 -40.62 -4.91
CA SER A 11 -22.12 -40.79 -4.12
C SER A 11 -21.44 -39.46 -3.87
N ALA A 12 -21.24 -38.65 -4.93
CA ALA A 12 -20.63 -37.32 -4.82
C ALA A 12 -21.43 -36.40 -3.88
N TYR A 13 -22.76 -36.49 -3.89
CA TYR A 13 -23.64 -35.77 -2.97
C TYR A 13 -23.41 -36.18 -1.51
N LEU A 14 -23.25 -37.48 -1.23
CA LEU A 14 -22.93 -37.94 0.12
C LEU A 14 -21.56 -37.47 0.59
N ASP A 15 -20.58 -37.42 -0.30
CA ASP A 15 -19.24 -36.97 0.01
C ASP A 15 -19.11 -35.45 0.14
N GLY A 16 -20.17 -34.70 -0.21
CA GLY A 16 -20.16 -33.23 -0.22
C GLY A 16 -19.30 -32.64 -1.35
N ALA A 17 -19.06 -33.43 -2.40
CA ALA A 17 -18.16 -33.11 -3.51
C ALA A 17 -18.87 -32.56 -4.75
N LEU A 18 -20.18 -32.29 -4.66
CA LEU A 18 -20.94 -31.69 -5.76
C LEU A 18 -20.87 -30.16 -5.72
N GLU A 19 -20.67 -29.58 -6.91
CA GLU A 19 -20.88 -28.15 -7.15
C GLU A 19 -22.37 -27.77 -7.03
N ALA A 20 -22.67 -26.47 -6.93
CA ALA A 20 -24.04 -25.99 -6.68
C ALA A 20 -25.06 -26.40 -7.77
N GLU A 21 -24.70 -26.28 -9.05
CA GLU A 21 -25.56 -26.64 -10.19
C GLU A 21 -25.95 -28.14 -10.22
N PRO A 22 -25.01 -29.11 -10.16
CA PRO A 22 -25.36 -30.52 -10.18
C PRO A 22 -26.12 -30.98 -8.93
N SER A 23 -26.10 -30.21 -7.83
CA SER A 23 -26.90 -30.50 -6.63
C SER A 23 -28.41 -30.30 -6.87
N ALA A 24 -28.81 -29.21 -7.52
CA ALA A 24 -30.22 -28.88 -7.74
C ALA A 24 -30.92 -29.88 -8.69
N ALA A 25 -30.22 -30.34 -9.73
CA ALA A 25 -30.73 -31.36 -10.64
C ALA A 25 -30.95 -32.72 -9.93
N LEU A 26 -30.03 -33.08 -9.02
CA LEU A 26 -30.15 -34.29 -8.22
C LEU A 26 -31.31 -34.20 -7.23
N GLU A 27 -31.51 -33.06 -6.59
CA GLU A 27 -32.63 -32.85 -5.66
C GLU A 27 -33.98 -33.01 -6.35
N LYS A 28 -34.16 -32.43 -7.54
CA LYS A 28 -35.37 -32.65 -8.37
C LYS A 28 -35.57 -34.12 -8.73
N HIS A 29 -34.50 -34.85 -9.02
CA HIS A 29 -34.60 -36.30 -9.26
C HIS A 29 -35.02 -37.06 -8.00
N LEU A 30 -34.50 -36.67 -6.83
CA LEU A 30 -34.89 -37.27 -5.55
C LEU A 30 -36.35 -36.98 -5.18
N GLU A 31 -36.95 -35.86 -5.62
CA GLU A 31 -38.39 -35.60 -5.43
C GLU A 31 -39.28 -36.57 -6.22
N THR A 32 -38.81 -37.03 -7.37
CA THR A 32 -39.60 -37.85 -8.30
C THR A 32 -39.30 -39.35 -8.23
N CYS A 33 -38.08 -39.74 -7.82
CA CYS A 33 -37.64 -41.13 -7.82
C CYS A 33 -37.53 -41.72 -6.40
N ALA A 34 -38.47 -42.60 -6.04
CA ALA A 34 -38.46 -43.28 -4.74
C ALA A 34 -37.28 -44.24 -4.55
N ASP A 35 -36.86 -44.95 -5.61
CA ASP A 35 -35.74 -45.88 -5.58
C ASP A 35 -34.41 -45.18 -5.23
N CYS A 36 -34.16 -44.01 -5.83
CA CYS A 36 -32.95 -43.23 -5.56
C CYS A 36 -32.98 -42.61 -4.16
N ARG A 37 -34.15 -42.20 -3.65
CA ARG A 37 -34.30 -41.77 -2.24
C ARG A 37 -33.97 -42.90 -1.27
N GLN A 38 -34.50 -44.10 -1.52
CA GLN A 38 -34.26 -45.25 -0.67
C GLN A 38 -32.77 -45.62 -0.65
N THR A 39 -32.15 -45.67 -1.84
CA THR A 39 -30.71 -45.95 -1.98
C THR A 39 -29.86 -44.95 -1.23
N LEU A 40 -30.17 -43.65 -1.36
CA LEU A 40 -29.46 -42.59 -0.64
C LEU A 40 -29.58 -42.75 0.88
N HIS A 41 -30.78 -43.06 1.37
CA HIS A 41 -31.03 -43.30 2.78
C HIS A 41 -30.26 -44.53 3.31
N ASP A 42 -30.20 -45.61 2.54
CA ASP A 42 -29.46 -46.83 2.92
C ASP A 42 -27.95 -46.57 2.96
N TRP A 43 -27.42 -45.81 2.00
CA TRP A 43 -26.01 -45.40 1.98
C TRP A 43 -25.68 -44.46 3.15
N ARG A 44 -26.58 -43.54 3.53
CA ARG A 44 -26.41 -42.71 4.74
C ARG A 44 -26.34 -43.56 6.00
N ARG A 45 -27.25 -44.53 6.14
CA ARG A 45 -27.22 -45.47 7.28
C ARG A 45 -25.95 -46.30 7.33
N LEU A 46 -25.49 -46.79 6.18
CA LEU A 46 -24.24 -47.54 6.09
C LEU A 46 -23.05 -46.68 6.52
N ARG A 47 -22.96 -45.44 6.01
CA ARG A 47 -21.90 -44.49 6.36
C ARG A 47 -21.87 -44.20 7.86
N GLU A 48 -23.04 -44.00 8.47
CA GLU A 48 -23.12 -43.72 9.91
C GLU A 48 -22.63 -44.91 10.74
N ARG A 49 -22.98 -46.14 10.34
CA ARG A 49 -22.44 -47.35 10.96
C ARG A 49 -20.93 -47.49 10.75
N LEU A 50 -20.41 -47.13 9.58
CA LEU A 50 -18.96 -47.17 9.33
C LEU A 50 -18.20 -46.16 10.20
N ARG A 51 -18.82 -45.02 10.55
CA ARG A 51 -18.22 -44.01 11.42
C ARG A 51 -18.09 -44.45 12.88
N THR A 52 -18.87 -45.43 13.34
CA THR A 52 -18.77 -45.95 14.71
C THR A 52 -17.65 -46.98 14.87
N LEU A 53 -17.03 -47.44 13.78
CA LEU A 53 -15.92 -48.36 13.85
C LEU A 53 -14.68 -47.68 14.46
N PRO A 54 -13.88 -48.42 15.25
CA PRO A 54 -12.64 -47.90 15.80
C PRO A 54 -11.66 -47.56 14.69
N VAL A 55 -11.11 -46.35 14.73
CA VAL A 55 -10.07 -45.91 13.79
C VAL A 55 -8.72 -46.40 14.29
N PRO A 56 -7.97 -47.22 13.51
CA PRO A 56 -6.65 -47.68 13.93
C PRO A 56 -5.69 -46.49 14.05
N PRO A 57 -4.74 -46.53 15.01
CA PRO A 57 -3.76 -45.47 15.15
C PRO A 57 -2.88 -45.37 13.89
N PRO A 58 -2.52 -44.15 13.47
CA PRO A 58 -1.66 -43.97 12.30
C PRO A 58 -0.27 -44.57 12.54
N ALA A 59 0.35 -45.11 11.49
CA ALA A 59 1.70 -45.63 11.56
C ALA A 59 2.72 -44.55 12.01
N VAL A 60 3.76 -44.97 12.73
CA VAL A 60 4.79 -44.05 13.24
C VAL A 60 5.38 -43.20 12.10
N GLY A 61 5.41 -41.88 12.34
CA GLY A 61 5.90 -40.91 11.37
C GLY A 61 5.02 -40.66 10.14
N MET A 62 3.78 -41.20 10.09
CA MET A 62 2.83 -40.92 9.01
C MET A 62 2.62 -39.41 8.85
N TRP A 63 2.33 -38.70 9.95
CA TRP A 63 2.10 -37.26 9.90
C TRP A 63 3.28 -36.49 9.32
N ARG A 64 4.51 -36.84 9.71
CA ARG A 64 5.72 -36.23 9.16
C ARG A 64 5.82 -36.43 7.64
N ARG A 65 5.54 -37.64 7.14
CA ARG A 65 5.54 -37.93 5.69
C ARG A 65 4.45 -37.16 4.94
N VAL A 66 3.25 -37.06 5.52
CA VAL A 66 2.13 -36.30 4.93
C VAL A 66 2.48 -34.81 4.87
N MET A 67 2.90 -34.22 5.99
CA MET A 67 3.26 -32.79 6.04
C MET A 67 4.40 -32.46 5.08
N HIS A 68 5.43 -33.31 5.02
CA HIS A 68 6.52 -33.13 4.06
C HIS A 68 6.02 -33.14 2.61
N ARG A 69 5.04 -33.99 2.26
CA ARG A 69 4.46 -34.03 0.92
C ARG A 69 3.56 -32.82 0.62
N VAL A 70 2.75 -32.38 1.57
CA VAL A 70 1.87 -31.21 1.44
C VAL A 70 2.71 -29.95 1.22
N MET A 71 3.73 -29.72 2.04
CA MET A 71 4.59 -28.54 1.94
C MET A 71 5.38 -28.49 0.62
N ARG A 72 5.75 -29.64 0.06
CA ARG A 72 6.40 -29.70 -1.26
C ARG A 72 5.45 -29.49 -2.43
N ARG A 73 4.18 -29.85 -2.30
CA ARG A 73 3.18 -29.79 -3.38
C ARG A 73 2.46 -28.44 -3.42
N SER A 74 2.37 -27.76 -2.29
CA SER A 74 1.89 -26.39 -2.17
C SER A 74 3.06 -25.47 -1.85
N PRO A 75 3.93 -25.13 -2.82
CA PRO A 75 4.86 -24.04 -2.61
C PRO A 75 4.03 -22.81 -2.30
N ALA A 76 4.23 -22.23 -1.11
CA ALA A 76 3.69 -20.93 -0.79
C ALA A 76 4.13 -20.00 -1.92
N ARG A 77 3.19 -19.52 -2.73
CA ARG A 77 3.50 -18.55 -3.78
C ARG A 77 3.99 -17.31 -3.04
N PRO A 78 5.28 -16.93 -3.15
CA PRO A 78 5.70 -15.70 -2.51
C PRO A 78 4.84 -14.58 -3.08
N PHE A 79 4.32 -13.72 -2.20
CA PHE A 79 3.63 -12.51 -2.61
C PHE A 79 4.69 -11.58 -3.23
N VAL A 80 4.92 -11.73 -4.53
CA VAL A 80 5.85 -10.90 -5.28
C VAL A 80 5.12 -9.63 -5.68
N VAL A 81 5.49 -8.50 -5.06
CA VAL A 81 5.01 -7.19 -5.49
C VAL A 81 5.66 -6.89 -6.84
N PRO A 82 4.91 -6.55 -7.91
CA PRO A 82 5.50 -6.25 -9.19
C PRO A 82 6.44 -5.05 -9.05
N HIS A 83 7.65 -5.16 -9.59
CA HIS A 83 8.68 -4.11 -9.54
C HIS A 83 8.16 -2.74 -10.02
N ARG A 84 7.17 -2.72 -10.92
CA ARG A 84 6.47 -1.50 -11.34
C ARG A 84 5.78 -0.80 -10.17
N LEU A 85 5.06 -1.52 -9.30
CA LEU A 85 4.39 -0.92 -8.15
C LEU A 85 5.40 -0.40 -7.11
N PHE A 86 6.53 -1.08 -6.94
CA PHE A 86 7.64 -0.60 -6.12
C PHE A 86 8.19 0.74 -6.63
N TRP A 87 8.40 0.88 -7.94
CA TRP A 87 8.85 2.14 -8.56
C TRP A 87 7.84 3.28 -8.48
N TRP A 88 6.54 2.97 -8.46
CA TRP A 88 5.50 3.99 -8.26
C TRP A 88 5.48 4.49 -6.81
N MET A 89 5.70 3.61 -5.83
CA MET A 89 5.81 4.03 -4.42
C MET A 89 7.05 4.88 -4.17
N THR A 90 8.20 4.55 -4.77
CA THR A 90 9.41 5.37 -4.63
C THR A 90 9.24 6.74 -5.32
N ALA A 91 8.65 6.78 -6.51
CA ALA A 91 8.35 8.04 -7.19
C ALA A 91 7.41 8.94 -6.39
N ALA A 92 6.33 8.37 -5.82
CA ALA A 92 5.38 9.10 -4.99
C ALA A 92 6.05 9.66 -3.71
N ALA A 93 6.90 8.88 -3.05
CA ALA A 93 7.65 9.33 -1.87
C ALA A 93 8.59 10.51 -2.19
N CYS A 94 9.30 10.46 -3.32
CA CYS A 94 10.15 11.56 -3.77
C CYS A 94 9.35 12.84 -4.05
N LEU A 95 8.17 12.72 -4.69
CA LEU A 95 7.30 13.86 -4.98
C LEU A 95 6.76 14.52 -3.70
N LEU A 96 6.33 13.72 -2.73
CA LEU A 96 5.89 14.23 -1.43
C LEU A 96 7.03 14.91 -0.67
N GLY A 97 8.22 14.31 -0.65
CA GLY A 97 9.41 14.91 -0.03
C GLY A 97 9.81 16.24 -0.66
N ALA A 98 9.85 16.32 -2.00
CA ALA A 98 10.14 17.56 -2.71
C ALA A 98 9.09 18.64 -2.44
N GLY A 99 7.80 18.26 -2.38
CA GLY A 99 6.71 19.16 -2.04
C GLY A 99 6.84 19.73 -0.62
N LEU A 100 7.19 18.89 0.37
CA LEU A 100 7.45 19.33 1.74
C LEU A 100 8.62 20.31 1.84
N VAL A 101 9.72 20.05 1.12
CA VAL A 101 10.90 20.93 1.11
C VAL A 101 10.57 22.28 0.48
N TRP A 102 9.85 22.28 -0.64
CA TRP A 102 9.45 23.52 -1.31
C TRP A 102 8.50 24.36 -0.45
N TRP A 103 7.53 23.71 0.20
CA TRP A 103 6.62 24.37 1.14
C TRP A 103 7.38 24.98 2.33
N TRP A 104 8.35 24.26 2.87
CA TRP A 104 9.19 24.75 3.97
C TRP A 104 10.01 25.97 3.56
N GLN A 105 10.63 25.96 2.37
CA GLN A 105 11.38 27.11 1.85
C GLN A 105 10.49 28.36 1.71
N GLN A 106 9.28 28.20 1.20
CA GLN A 106 8.35 29.31 1.03
C GLN A 106 7.86 29.87 2.38
N ALA A 107 7.56 28.99 3.35
CA ALA A 107 7.19 29.40 4.70
C ALA A 107 8.35 30.08 5.45
N SER A 108 9.60 29.70 5.17
CA SER A 108 10.80 30.23 5.81
C SER A 108 11.37 31.49 5.14
N SER A 109 10.77 31.96 4.04
CA SER A 109 11.23 33.17 3.37
C SER A 109 10.94 34.38 4.28
N PRO A 110 11.97 35.04 4.84
CA PRO A 110 11.75 36.16 5.76
C PRO A 110 11.02 37.28 5.01
N PRO A 111 10.07 37.99 5.67
CA PRO A 111 9.38 39.11 5.04
C PRO A 111 10.43 40.12 4.56
N SER A 112 10.33 40.51 3.28
CA SER A 112 11.20 41.52 2.67
C SER A 112 11.26 42.76 3.58
N PRO A 113 12.45 43.18 4.05
CA PRO A 113 12.54 44.37 4.88
C PRO A 113 12.09 45.59 4.06
N SER A 114 11.06 46.29 4.53
CA SER A 114 10.62 47.56 3.96
C SER A 114 11.74 48.57 4.13
N ARG A 115 12.54 48.78 3.08
CA ARG A 115 13.55 49.85 3.05
C ARG A 115 12.81 51.19 3.06
N PRO A 116 12.98 52.05 4.08
CA PRO A 116 12.46 53.41 4.00
C PRO A 116 13.18 54.13 2.86
N ALA A 117 12.43 54.75 1.94
CA ALA A 117 12.99 55.55 0.87
C ALA A 117 13.53 56.86 1.48
N VAL A 118 14.84 57.03 1.54
CA VAL A 118 15.48 58.30 1.93
C VAL A 118 15.79 59.08 0.66
N ASN A 119 15.27 60.30 0.55
CA ASN A 119 15.57 61.18 -0.56
C ASN A 119 16.90 61.91 -0.30
N LEU A 120 17.88 61.68 -1.17
CA LEU A 120 19.18 62.36 -1.14
C LEU A 120 19.15 63.54 -2.10
N LEU A 121 19.33 64.75 -1.58
CA LEU A 121 19.50 65.95 -2.39
C LEU A 121 20.99 66.30 -2.46
N VAL A 122 21.54 66.31 -3.68
CA VAL A 122 22.95 66.57 -3.94
C VAL A 122 23.09 67.97 -4.51
N GLY A 123 23.77 68.87 -3.80
CA GLY A 123 24.11 70.20 -4.28
C GLY A 123 25.58 70.26 -4.74
N TYR A 124 25.82 70.77 -5.94
CA TYR A 124 27.18 70.92 -6.50
C TYR A 124 27.51 72.42 -6.60
N HIS A 125 28.61 72.84 -5.96
CA HIS A 125 29.22 74.16 -6.20
C HIS A 125 30.62 73.95 -6.79
N ALA A 126 31.08 74.88 -7.62
CA ALA A 126 32.21 74.70 -8.55
C ALA A 126 33.49 74.09 -7.93
N ASP A 127 33.75 74.31 -6.64
CA ASP A 127 34.92 73.75 -5.95
C ASP A 127 34.58 72.88 -4.72
N THR A 128 33.29 72.62 -4.41
CA THR A 128 32.86 71.74 -3.30
C THR A 128 31.49 71.07 -3.53
N VAL A 129 31.36 69.80 -3.13
CA VAL A 129 30.10 69.03 -3.14
C VAL A 129 29.51 69.00 -1.74
N ALA A 130 28.24 69.40 -1.58
CA ALA A 130 27.51 69.31 -0.33
C ALA A 130 26.35 68.30 -0.44
N LEU A 131 26.35 67.30 0.45
CA LEU A 131 25.28 66.32 0.59
C LEU A 131 24.42 66.71 1.79
N THR A 132 23.13 66.98 1.57
CA THR A 132 22.19 67.25 2.66
C THR A 132 21.19 66.09 2.77
N LEU A 133 21.25 65.37 3.89
CA LEU A 133 20.16 64.47 4.29
C LEU A 133 19.11 65.32 5.01
N GLY A 134 17.95 65.48 4.38
CA GLY A 134 16.92 66.41 4.82
C GLY A 134 16.06 65.86 5.96
N ASP A 135 16.64 65.66 7.16
CA ASP A 135 15.92 65.59 8.46
C ASP A 135 16.88 65.61 9.72
N CYS A 136 17.86 66.54 9.75
CA CYS A 136 18.72 66.96 10.92
C CYS A 136 19.71 65.94 11.57
N PRO A 137 20.72 66.37 12.36
CA PRO A 137 21.52 67.60 12.34
C PRO A 137 22.90 67.38 11.66
N THR A 138 23.40 68.47 11.09
CA THR A 138 24.60 68.65 10.27
C THR A 138 25.91 68.07 10.86
N TRP A 139 26.45 67.02 10.24
CA TRP A 139 27.88 66.70 10.29
C TRP A 139 28.51 67.17 8.98
N HIS A 140 29.26 68.28 9.02
CA HIS A 140 30.09 68.67 7.89
C HIS A 140 31.37 67.85 7.92
N LEU A 141 31.41 66.74 7.16
CA LEU A 141 32.65 66.05 6.85
C LEU A 141 33.43 66.89 5.83
N VAL A 142 34.33 67.74 6.31
CA VAL A 142 35.33 68.42 5.48
C VAL A 142 36.50 67.46 5.32
N ALA A 143 36.59 66.78 4.17
CA ALA A 143 37.78 65.99 3.84
C ALA A 143 38.89 66.94 3.36
N SER A 144 39.82 67.31 4.25
CA SER A 144 41.08 67.97 3.86
C SER A 144 42.12 66.91 3.50
N ASN A 145 42.61 66.96 2.26
CA ASN A 145 43.61 66.05 1.74
C ASN A 145 45.01 66.54 2.16
N GLU A 146 45.53 66.08 3.30
CA GLU A 146 46.95 66.23 3.64
C GLU A 146 47.67 64.89 3.48
N LEU A 147 48.34 64.74 2.34
CA LEU A 147 49.33 63.70 2.07
C LEU A 147 50.59 64.01 2.90
N MET A 148 50.83 63.24 3.97
CA MET A 148 52.10 63.25 4.71
C MET A 148 53.20 62.60 3.87
N GLU A 149 54.20 63.40 3.48
CA GLU A 149 55.54 62.96 3.05
C GLU A 149 56.46 62.78 4.28
N GLY A 150 57.29 61.72 4.28
CA GLY A 150 58.40 61.47 5.22
C GLY A 150 58.38 60.03 5.77
N GLU A 151 59.41 59.18 5.65
CA GLU A 151 60.80 59.28 5.20
C GLU A 151 61.16 58.08 4.30
#